data_AF-A0A7Z1ADF8-F1
#
_entry.id   AF-A0A7Z1ADF8-F1
#
_cell.length_a   1.000
_cell.length_b   1.000
_cell.length_c   1.000
_cell.angle_alpha   90.00
_cell.angle_beta   90.00
_cell.angle_gamma   90.00
#
_symmetry.space_group_name_H-M   'P 1'
#
loop_
_entity.id
_entity.type
_entity.pdbx_description
1 polymer ?
#
loop_
_entity_poly.entity_id
_entity_poly.type
_entity_poly.pdbx_seq_one_letter_code
_entity_poly.pdbx_strand_id
1 'polypeptide(L)'
;MKLKNIYIEVEENVIDVTSAGLVFGHLAVKVGEDYYPDEQWQDFVQVVLCWWLVAVKELSSFNSIEATLNFMDGPYSMRLQKIEDGKMWKLFFVRTMQNGPEVLSTALVDPHGFMVAVAKAANRLIRACHRIGIITDDGAQLERELKEMQKLLKNIN
;
A
#
# COMPACT_ATOMS: atom_id res chain seq x y z
N MET A 1 -3.55 18.37 13.65
CA MET A 1 -2.74 17.23 13.15
C MET A 1 -2.05 17.70 11.88
N LYS A 2 -0.74 17.47 11.69
CA LYS A 2 -0.02 17.98 10.50
C LYS A 2 -0.14 17.00 9.34
N LEU A 3 -0.20 17.52 8.12
CA LEU A 3 -0.05 16.72 6.90
C LEU A 3 1.34 16.03 6.94
N LYS A 4 1.36 14.71 6.73
CA LYS A 4 2.60 13.93 6.70
C LYS A 4 2.84 13.39 5.30
N ASN A 5 4.11 13.45 4.87
CA ASN A 5 4.55 12.71 3.69
C ASN A 5 4.60 11.23 4.03
N ILE A 6 4.15 10.42 3.07
CA ILE A 6 4.15 8.96 3.18
C ILE A 6 5.13 8.41 2.16
N TYR A 7 5.96 7.48 2.61
CA TYR A 7 6.80 6.67 1.74
C TYR A 7 6.49 5.21 2.02
N ILE A 8 6.31 4.42 0.96
CA ILE A 8 6.12 2.97 1.08
C ILE A 8 7.42 2.34 0.64
N GLU A 9 8.09 1.63 1.52
CA GLU A 9 9.35 0.94 1.29
C GLU A 9 9.05 -0.46 0.76
N VAL A 10 9.79 -0.87 -0.27
CA VAL A 10 9.74 -2.23 -0.82
C VAL A 10 11.15 -2.70 -1.08
N GLU A 11 11.43 -3.97 -0.82
CA GLU A 11 12.72 -4.55 -1.16
C GLU A 11 12.91 -4.59 -2.69
N GLU A 12 14.08 -4.19 -3.16
CA GLU A 12 14.40 -4.16 -4.60
C GLU A 12 15.50 -5.15 -4.99
N ASN A 13 16.26 -5.67 -4.01
CA ASN A 13 17.46 -6.47 -4.25
C ASN A 13 17.32 -7.91 -3.72
N VAL A 14 16.43 -8.15 -2.77
CA VAL A 14 16.18 -9.47 -2.18
C VAL A 14 14.70 -9.81 -2.38
N ILE A 15 14.43 -10.59 -3.42
CA ILE A 15 13.09 -11.11 -3.69
C ILE A 15 13.16 -12.62 -3.52
N ASP A 16 12.57 -13.11 -2.43
CA ASP A 16 12.36 -14.54 -2.26
C ASP A 16 11.09 -14.94 -3.02
N VAL A 17 11.18 -16.02 -3.79
CA VAL A 17 10.02 -16.57 -4.52
C VAL A 17 9.70 -17.94 -3.93
N THR A 18 8.49 -18.10 -3.42
CA THR A 18 8.04 -19.39 -2.91
C THR A 18 7.87 -20.41 -4.04
N SER A 19 7.77 -21.69 -3.71
CA SER A 19 7.46 -22.75 -4.70
C SER A 19 6.10 -22.56 -5.38
N ALA A 20 5.20 -21.78 -4.77
CA ALA A 20 3.90 -21.41 -5.35
C ALA A 20 3.98 -20.17 -6.25
N GLY A 21 5.17 -19.58 -6.45
CA GLY A 21 5.36 -18.39 -7.28
C GLY A 21 5.02 -17.08 -6.58
N LEU A 22 4.89 -17.06 -5.25
CA LEU A 22 4.63 -15.84 -4.50
C LEU A 22 5.92 -15.11 -4.19
N VAL A 23 5.94 -13.79 -4.45
CA VAL A 23 7.08 -12.91 -4.14
C VAL A 23 6.96 -12.39 -2.72
N PHE A 24 7.93 -12.77 -1.89
CA PHE A 24 8.06 -12.38 -0.48
C PHE A 24 9.22 -11.39 -0.32
N GLY A 25 9.03 -10.35 0.49
CA GLY A 25 10.06 -9.34 0.70
C GLY A 25 9.63 -8.24 1.66
N HIS A 26 10.51 -7.27 1.90
CA HIS A 26 10.22 -6.14 2.78
C HIS A 26 9.10 -5.26 2.22
N LEU A 27 8.14 -4.90 3.08
CA LEU A 27 7.09 -3.92 2.79
C LEU A 27 6.72 -3.17 4.07
N ALA A 28 7.07 -1.88 4.12
CA ALA A 28 6.71 -1.02 5.24
C ALA A 28 6.26 0.37 4.78
N VAL A 29 5.50 1.04 5.62
CA VAL A 29 5.04 2.42 5.42
C VAL A 29 5.78 3.32 6.39
N LYS A 30 6.56 4.25 5.84
CA LYS A 30 7.29 5.28 6.59
C LYS A 30 6.53 6.59 6.62
N VAL A 31 6.29 7.11 7.83
CA VAL A 31 5.43 8.28 8.09
C VAL A 31 6.12 9.28 9.02
N GLY A 32 7.00 10.11 8.46
CA GLY A 32 8.00 10.84 9.24
C GLY A 32 9.15 9.90 9.58
N GLU A 33 9.44 9.75 10.87
CA GLU A 33 10.49 8.84 11.37
C GLU A 33 9.95 7.44 11.75
N ASP A 34 8.62 7.28 11.78
CA ASP A 34 7.98 6.03 12.21
C ASP A 34 7.77 5.07 11.03
N TYR A 35 7.92 3.78 11.30
CA TYR A 35 7.63 2.68 10.38
C TYR A 35 6.39 1.91 10.80
N TYR A 36 5.67 1.39 9.81
CA TYR A 36 4.52 0.53 10.04
C TYR A 36 4.43 -0.61 9.01
N PRO A 37 4.19 -1.87 9.41
CA PRO A 37 4.03 -2.34 10.79
C PRO A 37 5.29 -2.21 11.64
N ASP A 38 6.44 -2.45 11.00
CA ASP A 38 7.79 -2.19 11.52
C ASP A 38 8.77 -2.05 10.35
N GLU A 39 9.99 -1.58 10.62
CA GLU A 39 11.04 -1.34 9.61
C GLU A 39 11.57 -2.61 8.93
N GLN A 40 11.34 -3.79 9.51
CA GLN A 40 11.81 -5.07 8.97
C GLN A 40 10.66 -5.96 8.52
N TRP A 41 9.42 -5.43 8.46
CA TRP A 41 8.25 -6.22 8.10
C TRP A 41 8.41 -6.84 6.70
N GLN A 42 8.12 -8.12 6.60
CA GLN A 42 8.14 -8.87 5.35
C GLN A 42 6.76 -9.42 5.04
N ASP A 43 6.39 -9.43 3.77
CA ASP A 43 5.07 -9.86 3.33
C ASP A 43 5.11 -10.38 1.87
N PHE A 44 3.99 -10.92 1.39
CA PHE A 44 3.76 -11.23 -0.01
C PHE A 44 3.50 -9.96 -0.82
N VAL A 45 4.59 -9.24 -1.09
CA VAL A 45 4.57 -7.83 -1.52
C VAL A 45 3.78 -7.57 -2.80
N GLN A 46 3.76 -8.52 -3.76
CA GLN A 46 2.96 -8.37 -4.98
C GLN A 46 1.45 -8.39 -4.68
N VAL A 47 1.03 -9.35 -3.84
CA VAL A 47 -0.37 -9.53 -3.44
C VAL A 47 -0.85 -8.33 -2.63
N VAL A 48 -0.08 -7.94 -1.61
CA VAL A 48 -0.43 -6.84 -0.71
C VAL A 48 -0.53 -5.51 -1.46
N LEU A 49 0.46 -5.17 -2.31
CA LEU A 49 0.40 -3.93 -3.09
C LEU A 49 -0.74 -3.95 -4.11
N CYS A 50 -1.11 -5.11 -4.64
CA CYS A 50 -2.27 -5.24 -5.51
C CYS A 50 -3.57 -4.90 -4.73
N TRP A 51 -3.76 -5.48 -3.54
CA TRP A 51 -4.92 -5.17 -2.69
C TRP A 51 -4.97 -3.68 -2.34
N TRP A 52 -3.82 -3.08 -2.02
CA TRP A 52 -3.75 -1.65 -1.69
C TRP A 52 -4.11 -0.77 -2.88
N LEU A 53 -3.63 -1.09 -4.08
CA LEU A 53 -4.01 -0.35 -5.29
C LEU A 53 -5.51 -0.42 -5.53
N VAL A 54 -6.14 -1.59 -5.40
CA VAL A 54 -7.60 -1.74 -5.55
C VAL A 54 -8.34 -0.89 -4.53
N ALA A 55 -8.03 -1.07 -3.25
CA ALA A 55 -8.70 -0.36 -2.15
C ALA A 55 -8.55 1.17 -2.26
N VAL A 56 -7.36 1.66 -2.64
CA VAL A 56 -7.11 3.10 -2.80
C VAL A 56 -7.82 3.66 -4.03
N LYS A 57 -7.92 2.92 -5.15
CA LYS A 57 -8.70 3.37 -6.31
C LYS A 57 -10.19 3.46 -5.99
N GLU A 58 -10.72 2.47 -5.28
CA GLU A 58 -12.11 2.48 -4.83
C GLU A 58 -12.39 3.64 -3.89
N LEU A 59 -11.48 3.90 -2.93
CA LEU A 59 -11.57 5.08 -2.10
C LEU A 59 -11.47 6.36 -2.91
N SER A 60 -10.60 6.44 -3.91
CA SER A 60 -10.45 7.66 -4.72
C SER A 60 -11.68 7.95 -5.57
N SER A 61 -12.39 6.90 -5.97
CA SER A 61 -13.70 7.04 -6.59
C SER A 61 -14.74 7.50 -5.55
N PHE A 62 -15.84 8.12 -5.99
CA PHE A 62 -16.93 8.52 -5.09
C PHE A 62 -17.73 7.34 -4.52
N ASN A 63 -17.25 6.10 -4.71
CA ASN A 63 -17.94 4.87 -4.32
C ASN A 63 -17.71 4.46 -2.87
N SER A 64 -16.69 5.01 -2.18
CA SER A 64 -16.47 4.76 -0.76
C SER A 64 -15.98 5.98 0.02
N ILE A 65 -16.27 5.99 1.33
CA ILE A 65 -15.76 6.97 2.30
C ILE A 65 -14.58 6.42 3.12
N GLU A 66 -14.36 5.11 3.10
CA GLU A 66 -13.26 4.44 3.79
C GLU A 66 -12.69 3.26 3.00
N ALA A 67 -11.44 2.90 3.27
CA ALA A 67 -10.80 1.72 2.71
C ALA A 67 -9.83 1.11 3.69
N THR A 68 -9.74 -0.22 3.69
CA THR A 68 -8.77 -0.97 4.50
C THR A 68 -7.68 -1.52 3.60
N LEU A 69 -6.43 -1.30 4.00
CA LEU A 69 -5.22 -1.77 3.36
C LEU A 69 -4.65 -2.86 4.26
N ASN A 70 -4.92 -4.11 3.90
CA ASN A 70 -4.50 -5.28 4.67
C ASN A 70 -3.06 -5.67 4.33
N PHE A 71 -2.33 -6.11 5.33
CA PHE A 71 -1.15 -6.97 5.16
C PHE A 71 -1.63 -8.43 5.08
N MET A 72 -0.82 -9.37 4.57
CA MET A 72 -1.30 -10.75 4.37
C MET A 72 -1.35 -11.52 5.69
N ASP A 73 -0.22 -11.56 6.39
CA ASP A 73 -0.06 -12.36 7.60
C ASP A 73 0.25 -11.46 8.79
N GLY A 74 -0.77 -11.08 9.55
CA GLY A 74 -0.54 -10.40 10.80
C GLY A 74 -1.76 -9.68 11.34
N PRO A 75 -1.68 -9.17 12.57
CA PRO A 75 -2.74 -8.35 13.13
C PRO A 75 -2.79 -6.96 12.46
N TYR A 76 -1.89 -6.63 11.54
CA TYR A 76 -1.73 -5.26 11.06
C TYR A 76 -2.57 -4.97 9.82
N SER A 77 -3.20 -3.81 9.84
CA SER A 77 -3.81 -3.18 8.67
C SER A 77 -3.65 -1.67 8.76
N MET A 78 -3.90 -0.99 7.66
CA MET A 78 -4.16 0.45 7.69
C MET A 78 -5.59 0.72 7.26
N ARG A 79 -6.21 1.76 7.82
CA ARG A 79 -7.51 2.24 7.37
C ARG A 79 -7.37 3.67 6.88
N LEU A 80 -7.91 3.97 5.72
CA LEU A 80 -8.06 5.31 5.18
C LEU A 80 -9.50 5.75 5.31
N GLN A 81 -9.71 7.02 5.66
CA GLN A 81 -11.03 7.64 5.70
C GLN A 81 -10.98 9.00 5.02
N LYS A 82 -11.93 9.26 4.11
CA LYS A 82 -12.12 10.60 3.55
C LYS A 82 -12.58 11.56 4.63
N ILE A 83 -11.95 12.73 4.67
CA ILE A 83 -12.38 13.86 5.48
C ILE A 83 -12.42 15.11 4.59
N GLU A 84 -13.07 16.18 5.06
CA GLU A 84 -13.15 17.47 4.34
C GLU A 84 -13.62 17.31 2.88
N ASP A 85 -14.74 16.60 2.69
CA ASP A 85 -15.32 16.26 1.38
C ASP A 85 -14.34 15.55 0.42
N GLY A 86 -13.37 14.82 0.98
CA GLY A 86 -12.39 14.05 0.22
C GLY A 86 -11.12 14.82 -0.15
N LYS A 87 -10.97 16.08 0.26
CA LYS A 87 -9.74 16.87 0.05
C LYS A 87 -8.54 16.32 0.81
N MET A 88 -8.81 15.63 1.92
CA MET A 88 -7.80 15.06 2.81
C MET A 88 -8.22 13.66 3.21
N TRP A 89 -7.25 12.78 3.47
CA TRP A 89 -7.52 11.48 4.07
C TRP A 89 -6.91 11.39 5.47
N LYS A 90 -7.63 10.73 6.37
CA LYS A 90 -7.11 10.30 7.66
C LYS A 90 -6.69 8.84 7.56
N LEU A 91 -5.41 8.59 7.81
CA LEU A 91 -4.79 7.27 7.86
C LEU A 91 -4.74 6.80 9.30
N PHE A 92 -5.19 5.59 9.56
CA PHE A 92 -5.15 4.90 10.83
C PHE A 92 -4.26 3.67 10.71
N PHE A 93 -3.34 3.52 11.66
CA PHE A 93 -2.52 2.32 11.81
C PHE A 93 -3.19 1.41 12.83
N VAL A 94 -3.60 0.22 12.40
CA VAL A 94 -4.53 -0.63 13.16
C VAL A 94 -3.93 -2.01 13.41
N ARG A 95 -3.86 -2.40 14.68
CA ARG A 95 -3.53 -3.76 15.11
C ARG A 95 -4.78 -4.47 15.60
N THR A 96 -5.18 -5.53 14.93
CA THR A 96 -6.25 -6.45 15.32
C THR A 96 -5.83 -7.26 16.54
N MET A 97 -6.58 -7.13 17.62
CA MET A 97 -6.40 -7.89 18.86
C MET A 97 -7.62 -8.78 19.10
N GLN A 98 -7.50 -9.75 20.00
CA GLN A 98 -8.63 -10.62 20.39
C GLN A 98 -9.83 -9.82 20.93
N ASN A 99 -9.58 -8.68 21.58
CA ASN A 99 -10.62 -7.82 22.15
C ASN A 99 -11.11 -6.72 21.18
N GLY A 100 -10.72 -6.78 19.90
CA GLY A 100 -11.07 -5.80 18.87
C GLY A 100 -9.85 -5.05 18.32
N PRO A 101 -10.06 -4.20 17.30
CA PRO A 101 -8.98 -3.44 16.68
C PRO A 101 -8.47 -2.31 17.59
N GLU A 102 -7.15 -2.22 17.72
CA GLU A 102 -6.42 -1.15 18.41
C GLU A 102 -5.87 -0.17 17.36
N VAL A 103 -6.17 1.13 17.50
CA VAL A 103 -5.54 2.18 16.69
C VAL A 103 -4.24 2.58 17.35
N LEU A 104 -3.12 2.21 16.75
CA LEU A 104 -1.78 2.48 17.26
C LEU A 104 -1.38 3.95 17.05
N SER A 105 -1.70 4.50 15.88
CA SER A 105 -1.46 5.91 15.57
C SER A 105 -2.31 6.38 14.39
N THR A 106 -2.28 7.69 14.12
CA THR A 106 -3.00 8.29 12.98
C THR A 106 -2.17 9.37 12.27
N ALA A 107 -2.42 9.58 10.98
CA ALA A 107 -1.79 10.61 10.16
C ALA A 107 -2.82 11.29 9.24
N LEU A 108 -2.59 12.56 8.90
CA LEU A 108 -3.30 13.21 7.79
C LEU A 108 -2.43 13.11 6.56
N VAL A 109 -3.03 12.70 5.45
CA VAL A 109 -2.34 12.50 4.18
C VAL A 109 -3.12 13.15 3.05
N ASP A 110 -2.38 13.68 2.08
CA ASP A 110 -2.94 14.18 0.83
C ASP A 110 -3.34 12.96 -0.04
N PRO A 111 -4.58 12.89 -0.54
CA PRO A 111 -5.06 11.77 -1.35
C PRO A 111 -4.14 11.47 -2.54
N HIS A 112 -3.78 12.50 -3.30
CA HIS A 112 -2.95 12.35 -4.49
C HIS A 112 -1.54 11.86 -4.13
N GLY A 113 -0.92 12.44 -3.09
CA GLY A 113 0.38 12.03 -2.57
C GLY A 113 0.39 10.58 -2.10
N PHE A 114 -0.67 10.13 -1.41
CA PHE A 114 -0.79 8.74 -0.98
C PHE A 114 -0.92 7.78 -2.17
N MET A 115 -1.79 8.10 -3.14
CA MET A 115 -1.95 7.32 -4.37
C MET A 115 -0.63 7.20 -5.14
N VAL A 116 0.11 8.30 -5.27
CA VAL A 116 1.44 8.33 -5.91
C VAL A 116 2.44 7.46 -5.15
N ALA A 117 2.42 7.47 -3.80
CA ALA A 117 3.31 6.63 -3.00
C ALA A 117 3.08 5.13 -3.25
N VAL A 118 1.81 4.69 -3.25
CA VAL A 118 1.45 3.28 -3.52
C VAL A 118 1.84 2.89 -4.95
N ALA A 119 1.53 3.74 -5.94
CA ALA A 119 1.89 3.49 -7.32
C ALA A 119 3.40 3.41 -7.55
N LYS A 120 4.18 4.26 -6.87
CA LYS A 120 5.65 4.23 -6.92
C LYS A 120 6.20 2.94 -6.33
N ALA A 121 5.68 2.48 -5.19
CA ALA A 121 6.11 1.22 -4.59
C ALA A 121 5.84 0.02 -5.51
N ALA A 122 4.62 -0.09 -6.05
CA ALA A 122 4.27 -1.14 -7.01
C ALA A 122 5.19 -1.12 -8.24
N ASN A 123 5.43 0.06 -8.82
CA ASN A 123 6.32 0.20 -9.98
C ASN A 123 7.78 -0.17 -9.67
N ARG A 124 8.30 0.16 -8.48
CA ARG A 124 9.66 -0.26 -8.08
C ARG A 124 9.76 -1.78 -7.94
N LEU A 125 8.77 -2.41 -7.30
CA LEU A 125 8.71 -3.86 -7.17
C LEU A 125 8.63 -4.57 -8.53
N ILE A 126 7.75 -4.11 -9.44
CA ILE A 126 7.64 -4.69 -10.78
C ILE A 126 8.98 -4.60 -11.53
N ARG A 127 9.62 -3.43 -11.49
CA ARG A 127 10.94 -3.24 -12.11
C ARG A 127 11.99 -4.17 -11.50
N ALA A 128 11.99 -4.33 -10.17
CA ALA A 128 12.89 -5.25 -9.49
C ALA A 128 12.69 -6.69 -9.96
N CYS A 129 11.45 -7.18 -9.98
CA CYS A 129 11.10 -8.51 -10.49
C CYS A 129 11.56 -8.72 -11.94
N HIS A 130 11.30 -7.75 -12.83
CA HIS A 130 11.71 -7.82 -14.23
C HIS A 130 13.22 -7.85 -14.42
N ARG A 131 13.99 -7.09 -13.63
CA ARG A 131 15.46 -7.07 -13.71
C ARG A 131 16.07 -8.45 -13.49
N ILE A 132 15.43 -9.28 -12.66
CA ILE A 132 15.91 -10.62 -12.31
C ILE A 132 15.09 -11.75 -12.94
N GLY A 133 14.20 -11.42 -13.89
CA GLY A 133 13.44 -12.40 -14.67
C GLY A 133 12.31 -13.11 -13.91
N ILE A 134 11.86 -12.58 -12.77
CA ILE A 134 10.70 -13.11 -12.04
C ILE A 134 9.42 -12.66 -12.75
N ILE A 135 8.62 -13.65 -13.14
CA ILE A 135 7.30 -13.47 -13.76
C ILE A 135 6.31 -14.35 -13.00
N THR A 136 5.24 -13.74 -12.51
CA THR A 136 4.22 -14.37 -11.66
C THR A 136 2.84 -13.86 -12.04
N ASP A 137 1.78 -14.62 -11.75
CA ASP A 137 0.41 -14.20 -12.00
C ASP A 137 0.04 -12.96 -11.16
N ASP A 138 0.50 -12.91 -9.91
CA ASP A 138 0.33 -11.75 -9.02
C ASP A 138 1.08 -10.52 -9.54
N GLY A 139 2.27 -10.70 -10.12
CA GLY A 139 3.02 -9.63 -10.78
C GLY A 139 2.26 -9.08 -11.98
N ALA A 140 1.70 -9.95 -12.82
CA ALA A 140 0.87 -9.53 -13.95
C ALA A 140 -0.42 -8.82 -13.52
N GLN A 141 -1.03 -9.25 -12.41
CA GLN A 141 -2.18 -8.59 -11.81
C GLN A 141 -1.79 -7.21 -11.23
N LEU A 142 -0.71 -7.12 -10.48
CA LEU A 142 -0.18 -5.87 -9.93
C LEU A 142 0.09 -4.84 -11.03
N GLU A 143 0.64 -5.26 -12.16
CA GLU A 143 0.84 -4.39 -13.32
C GLU A 143 -0.45 -3.82 -13.90
N ARG A 144 -1.50 -4.64 -14.00
CA ARG A 144 -2.81 -4.18 -14.47
C ARG A 144 -3.37 -3.12 -13.53
N GLU A 145 -3.35 -3.39 -12.23
CA GLU A 145 -3.85 -2.46 -11.22
C GLU A 145 -3.06 -1.14 -11.20
N LEU A 146 -1.73 -1.23 -11.37
CA LEU A 146 -0.86 -0.06 -11.47
C LEU A 146 -1.19 0.79 -12.70
N LYS A 147 -1.43 0.18 -13.87
CA LYS A 147 -1.82 0.90 -15.08
C LYS A 147 -3.12 1.68 -14.88
N GLU A 148 -4.11 1.07 -14.22
CA GLU A 148 -5.37 1.76 -13.90
C GLU A 148 -5.17 2.91 -12.89
N MET A 149 -4.35 2.71 -11.86
CA MET A 149 -4.00 3.78 -10.91
C MET A 149 -3.30 4.95 -11.62
N GLN A 150 -2.38 4.67 -12.54
CA GLN A 150 -1.68 5.69 -13.32
C GLN A 150 -2.62 6.48 -14.24
N LYS A 151 -3.66 5.85 -14.80
CA LYS A 151 -4.70 6.55 -15.56
C LYS A 151 -5.49 7.50 -14.66
N LEU A 152 -5.89 7.04 -13.48
CA LEU A 152 -6.61 7.87 -12.50
C LEU A 152 -5.78 9.09 -12.07
N LEU A 153 -4.50 8.89 -11.74
CA LEU A 153 -3.57 9.96 -11.36
C LEU A 153 -3.38 11.03 -12.46
N LYS A 154 -3.47 10.65 -13.74
CA LYS A 154 -3.40 11.60 -14.85
C LYS A 154 -4.66 12.46 -14.99
N ASN A 155 -5.81 11.96 -14.53
CA ASN A 155 -7.10 12.65 -14.63
C ASN A 155 -7.38 13.59 -13.45
N ILE A 156 -6.53 13.56 -12.41
CA ILE A 156 -6.67 14.38 -11.20
C ILE A 156 -5.75 15.62 -11.25
N ASN A 157 -4.83 15.70 -12.23
CA ASN A 157 -3.95 16.85 -12.47
C ASN A 157 -4.56 17.84 -13.47
#